data_AF-A0A2V8JTY3-F1
#
_entry.id   AF-A0A2V8JTY3-F1
#
_cell.length_a   1.000
_cell.length_b   1.000
_cell.length_c   1.000
_cell.angle_alpha   90.00
_cell.angle_beta   90.00
_cell.angle_gamma   90.00
#
_symmetry.space_group_name_H-M   'P 1'
#
loop_
_entity.id
_entity.type
_entity.pdbx_description
1 polymer ?
#
loop_
_entity_poly.entity_id
_entity_poly.type
_entity_poly.pdbx_seq_one_letter_code
_entity_poly.pdbx_strand_id
1 'polypeptide(L)' 'MKHLAIAFALFRFYCRLIPRDWYRKPPFIPVPPAAYVEWRVKTAYGKHRPPWTIVMRDLWQFGNWLRTFDKT' A
#
# COMPACT_ATOMS: atom_id res chain seq x y z
N MET A 1 19.99 6.28 1.67
CA MET A 1 19.36 5.43 2.71
C MET A 1 17.89 5.76 3.02
N LYS A 2 17.41 7.02 2.92
CA LYS A 2 15.99 7.39 3.21
C LYS A 2 14.96 6.66 2.33
N HIS A 3 15.25 6.49 1.04
CA HIS A 3 14.37 5.77 0.09
C HIS A 3 14.17 4.30 0.46
N LEU A 4 15.23 3.62 0.93
CA LEU A 4 15.15 2.22 1.38
C LEU A 4 14.29 2.07 2.64
N ALA A 5 14.38 3.01 3.57
CA ALA A 5 13.55 3.00 4.77
C ALA A 5 12.06 3.23 4.45
N ILE A 6 11.76 4.09 3.47
CA ILE A 6 10.38 4.31 2.98
C ILE A 6 9.85 3.05 2.30
N ALA A 7 10.66 2.45 1.41
CA ALA A 7 10.31 1.19 0.75
C ALA A 7 10.06 0.07 1.77
N PHE A 8 10.90 -0.03 2.80
CA PHE A 8 10.74 -1.01 3.87
C PHE A 8 9.47 -0.78 4.71
N ALA A 9 9.16 0.47 5.05
CA ALA A 9 7.94 0.81 5.78
C ALA A 9 6.67 0.46 4.97
N LEU A 10 6.68 0.78 3.67
CA LEU A 10 5.62 0.40 2.74
C LEU A 10 5.51 -1.12 2.60
N PHE A 11 6.63 -1.82 2.48
CA PHE A 11 6.65 -3.28 2.39
C PHE A 11 6.11 -3.94 3.67
N ARG A 12 6.48 -3.44 4.85
CA ARG A 12 5.95 -3.92 6.13
C ARG A 12 4.44 -3.74 6.22
N PHE A 13 3.94 -2.58 5.76
CA PHE A 13 2.51 -2.31 5.68
C PHE A 13 1.82 -3.22 4.66
N TYR A 14 2.43 -3.44 3.50
CA TYR A 14 1.96 -4.36 2.46
C TYR A 14 1.81 -5.79 3.01
N CYS A 15 2.83 -6.31 3.70
CA CYS A 15 2.78 -7.62 4.37
C CYS A 15 1.65 -7.77 5.37
N ARG A 16 1.22 -6.69 6.03
CA ARG A 16 0.08 -6.71 6.96
C ARG A 16 -1.27 -6.80 6.24
N LEU A 17 -1.37 -6.33 5.00
CA LEU A 17 -2.60 -6.34 4.21
C LEU A 17 -2.78 -7.65 3.42
N ILE A 18 -1.70 -8.42 3.28
CA ILE A 18 -1.73 -9.69 2.57
C ILE A 18 -2.55 -10.69 3.42
N PRO A 19 -3.60 -11.32 2.84
CA PRO A 19 -4.43 -12.28 3.55
C PRO A 19 -3.63 -13.54 3.87
N ARG A 20 -3.75 -14.11 5.07
CA ARG A 20 -2.94 -15.27 5.51
C ARG A 20 -3.01 -16.47 4.56
N ASP A 21 -4.10 -16.66 3.82
CA ASP A 21 -4.30 -17.77 2.89
C ASP A 21 -3.91 -17.44 1.43
N TRP A 22 -3.13 -16.39 1.17
CA TRP A 22 -2.68 -16.01 -0.18
C TRP A 22 -2.00 -17.16 -0.94
N TYR A 23 -1.29 -18.05 -0.22
CA TYR A 23 -0.58 -19.19 -0.79
C TYR A 23 -1.49 -20.37 -1.17
N ARG A 24 -2.79 -20.31 -0.84
CA ARG A 24 -3.74 -21.40 -1.15
C ARG A 24 -4.41 -21.26 -2.51
N LYS A 25 -4.33 -20.08 -3.15
CA LYS A 25 -4.98 -19.81 -4.44
C LYS A 25 -3.96 -19.28 -5.46
N PRO A 26 -3.84 -19.90 -6.65
CA PRO A 26 -3.05 -19.32 -7.73
C PRO A 26 -3.62 -17.93 -8.08
N PRO A 27 -2.78 -16.92 -8.40
CA PRO A 27 -1.38 -17.04 -8.84
C PRO A 27 -0.29 -17.09 -7.74
N PHE A 28 -0.61 -17.41 -6.48
CA PHE A 28 0.37 -17.46 -5.36
C PHE A 28 1.16 -16.15 -5.16
N ILE A 29 0.70 -15.07 -5.77
CA ILE A 29 1.26 -13.75 -5.56
C ILE A 29 0.56 -13.21 -4.31
N PRO A 30 1.31 -12.64 -3.36
CA PRO A 30 0.71 -12.06 -2.18
C PRO A 30 0.09 -10.72 -2.58
N VAL A 31 -1.05 -10.74 -3.26
CA VAL A 31 -1.81 -9.56 -3.67
C VAL A 31 -2.90 -9.25 -2.65
N PRO A 32 -3.08 -7.98 -2.26
CA PRO A 32 -4.20 -7.58 -1.42
C PRO A 32 -5.53 -7.85 -2.14
N PRO A 33 -6.61 -8.16 -1.41
CA PRO A 33 -7.92 -8.42 -2.02
C PRO A 33 -8.38 -7.22 -2.88
N ALA A 34 -8.88 -7.49 -4.08
CA ALA A 34 -9.31 -6.44 -5.01
C ALA A 34 -10.36 -5.49 -4.38
N ALA A 35 -11.30 -6.05 -3.61
CA ALA A 35 -12.31 -5.29 -2.88
C ALA A 35 -11.69 -4.32 -1.86
N TYR A 36 -10.60 -4.70 -1.19
CA TYR A 36 -9.88 -3.82 -0.27
C TYR A 36 -9.22 -2.65 -1.01
N VAL A 37 -8.56 -2.95 -2.14
CA VAL A 37 -7.91 -1.92 -2.98
C VAL A 37 -8.95 -0.94 -3.53
N GLU A 38 -10.07 -1.45 -4.03
CA GLU A 38 -11.15 -0.63 -4.55
C GLU A 38 -11.75 0.29 -3.48
N TRP A 39 -12.03 -0.25 -2.29
CA TRP A 39 -12.50 0.53 -1.15
C TRP A 39 -11.48 1.61 -0.75
N ARG A 40 -10.19 1.28 -0.70
CA ARG A 40 -9.12 2.25 -0.37
C ARG A 40 -9.04 3.37 -1.40
N VAL A 41 -9.06 3.05 -2.69
CA VAL A 41 -9.02 4.04 -3.77
C VAL A 41 -10.25 4.94 -3.72
N LYS A 42 -11.44 4.37 -3.53
CA LYS A 42 -12.69 5.14 -3.41
C LYS A 42 -12.70 6.05 -2.20
N THR A 43 -12.14 5.60 -1.07
CA THR A 43 -12.06 6.39 0.17
C THR A 43 -11.03 7.51 0.06
N ALA A 44 -9.88 7.25 -0.55
CA ALA A 44 -8.79 8.22 -0.67
C ALA A 44 -9.03 9.28 -1.77
N TYR A 45 -9.60 8.88 -2.91
CA TYR A 45 -9.70 9.72 -4.10
C TYR A 45 -11.15 10.00 -4.57
N GLY A 46 -12.14 9.38 -3.93
CA GLY A 46 -13.55 9.57 -4.28
C GLY A 46 -13.93 8.93 -5.61
N LYS A 47 -14.75 9.63 -6.42
CA LYS A 47 -15.25 9.14 -7.73
C LYS A 47 -14.23 9.24 -8.86
N HIS A 48 -13.20 10.09 -8.74
CA HIS A 48 -12.18 10.27 -9.77
C HIS A 48 -10.95 9.43 -9.43
N ARG A 49 -10.54 8.55 -10.35
CA ARG A 49 -9.22 7.91 -10.25
C ARG A 49 -8.18 8.90 -10.74
N PRO A 50 -7.27 9.39 -9.88
CA PRO A 50 -6.23 10.29 -10.33
C PRO A 50 -5.23 9.56 -11.23
N PRO A 51 -4.44 10.30 -12.03
CA PRO A 51 -3.36 9.73 -12.81
C PRO A 51 -2.38 8.93 -11.94
N TRP A 52 -1.78 7.88 -12.49
CA TRP A 52 -0.83 7.01 -11.78
C TRP A 52 0.33 7.80 -11.13
N THR A 53 0.77 8.88 -11.76
CA THR A 53 1.83 9.78 -11.25
C THR A 53 1.48 10.38 -9.89
N ILE A 54 0.22 10.77 -9.68
CA ILE A 54 -0.27 11.31 -8.41
C ILE A 54 -0.34 10.20 -7.36
N VAL A 55 -0.85 9.03 -7.73
CA VAL A 55 -0.91 7.87 -6.82
C VAL A 55 0.49 7.49 -6.34
N MET A 56 1.48 7.47 -7.22
CA MET A 56 2.87 7.17 -6.84
C MET A 56 3.45 8.20 -5.87
N ARG A 57 3.17 9.49 -6.11
CA ARG A 57 3.59 10.57 -5.21
C ARG A 57 2.94 10.42 -3.83
N ASP A 58 1.65 10.13 -3.79
CA ASP A 58 0.90 10.02 -2.55
C ASP A 58 1.30 8.76 -1.76
N LEU A 59 1.60 7.65 -2.45
CA LEU A 59 2.19 6.46 -1.82
C LEU A 59 3.57 6.76 -1.20
N TRP A 60 4.38 7.59 -1.87
CA TRP A 60 5.67 7.99 -1.34
C TRP A 60 5.54 8.89 -0.10
N GLN A 61 4.62 9.85 -0.13
CA GLN A 61 4.29 10.68 1.03
C GLN A 61 3.76 9.85 2.19
N PHE A 62 2.86 8.91 1.91
CA PHE A 62 2.32 7.97 2.90
C PHE A 62 3.41 7.07 3.50
N GLY A 63 4.33 6.55 2.68
CA GLY A 63 5.46 5.74 3.17
C GLY A 63 6.42 6.55 4.06
N ASN A 64 6.64 7.82 3.74
CA ASN A 64 7.43 8.71 4.59
C ASN A 64 6.71 9.04 5.92
N TRP A 65 5.38 9.19 5.89
CA TRP A 65 4.57 9.33 7.09
C TRP A 65 4.61 8.06 7.95
N LEU A 66 4.41 6.87 7.37
CA LEU A 66 4.50 5.57 8.05
C LEU A 66 5.82 5.39 8.79
N ARG A 67 6.93 5.77 8.16
CA ARG A 67 8.27 5.72 8.76
C ARG A 67 8.39 6.63 9.99
N THR A 68 7.68 7.76 10.01
CA THR A 68 7.71 8.72 11.11
C THR A 68 6.73 8.34 12.22
N PHE A 69 5.60 7.73 11.86
CA PHE A 69 4.54 7.32 12.79
C PHE A 69 4.99 6.21 13.75
N ASP A 70 5.83 5.26 13.31
CA ASP A 70 6.33 4.14 14.14
C ASP A 70 7.33 4.60 15.24
N LYS A 71 7.66 5.91 15.31
CA LYS A 71 8.60 6.49 16.29
C LYS A 71 7.92 7.30 17.42
N THR A 72 6.60 7.32 17.48
CA THR A 72 5.83 7.96 18.58
C THR A 72 5.29 6.87 19.49
#